data_AF-U5GYC0-F1
#
_entry.id   AF-U5GYC0-F1
#
_cell.length_a   1.000
_cell.length_b   1.000
_cell.length_c   1.000
_cell.angle_alpha   90.00
_cell.angle_beta   90.00
_cell.angle_gamma   90.00
#
_symmetry.space_group_name_H-M   'P 1'
#
loop_
_entity.id
_entity.type
_entity.pdbx_description
1 polymer ?
#
loop_
_entity_poly.entity_id
_entity_poly.type
_entity_poly.pdbx_seq_one_letter_code
_entity_poly.pdbx_strand_id
1 'polypeptide(L)'
;MPAGAAWALGRREKEPQLTLMPDFGFFSWPEPGVGGMVEVADKCKQYEQRIKWADKVPKLFWKGAFMVDIRKELWDIARKYKWGAVSDLEWGDKSTIEKEVLAPEEHCAFKLKYIQHFHHLFNSNMNSPDQNIVLSPGHNFDELPATMQWLIENDDRAEQIADTSYNFFRHYLSPASVDCYWRRLLQQWAELMTFDPELPRDSASYESFILIGKTKWVPF
;
A
#
# COMPACT_ATOMS: atom_id res chain seq x y z
N MET A 1 24.97 -16.13 9.28
CA MET A 1 23.75 -15.34 9.05
C MET A 1 22.58 -16.31 8.92
N PRO A 2 21.42 -16.08 9.55
CA PRO A 2 20.24 -16.84 9.17
C PRO A 2 20.00 -16.62 7.67
N ALA A 3 19.68 -17.69 6.94
CA ALA A 3 19.26 -17.57 5.55
C ALA A 3 17.93 -16.80 5.51
N GLY A 4 17.94 -15.51 5.17
CA GLY A 4 16.72 -14.68 5.15
C GLY A 4 16.89 -13.22 5.56
N ALA A 5 17.92 -12.51 5.06
CA ALA A 5 18.27 -11.18 5.55
C ALA A 5 17.74 -9.99 4.71
N ALA A 6 16.93 -10.23 3.68
CA ALA A 6 16.45 -9.15 2.81
C ALA A 6 15.22 -8.44 3.42
N TRP A 7 15.29 -7.11 3.46
CA TRP A 7 14.14 -6.28 3.80
C TRP A 7 13.35 -5.97 2.52
N ALA A 8 12.03 -6.01 2.61
CA ALA A 8 11.14 -5.88 1.46
C ALA A 8 9.95 -4.97 1.80
N LEU A 9 9.50 -4.20 0.80
CA LEU A 9 8.33 -3.32 0.91
C LEU A 9 7.00 -4.10 0.92
N GLY A 10 7.02 -5.26 0.28
CA GLY A 10 5.93 -6.23 0.25
C GLY A 10 6.47 -7.62 -0.03
N ARG A 11 5.76 -8.64 0.42
CA ARG A 11 6.12 -10.06 0.20
C ARG A 11 4.90 -10.94 0.15
N ARG A 12 5.03 -12.18 -0.34
CA ARG A 12 3.97 -13.17 -0.15
C ARG A 12 3.98 -13.68 1.29
N GLU A 13 2.82 -14.11 1.77
CA GLU A 13 2.70 -14.65 3.13
C GLU A 13 3.64 -15.86 3.36
N LYS A 14 3.74 -16.74 2.35
CA LYS A 14 4.63 -17.90 2.30
C LYS A 14 6.13 -17.59 2.20
N GLU A 15 6.51 -16.31 2.20
CA GLU A 15 7.91 -15.87 2.16
C GLU A 15 8.34 -15.25 3.49
N PRO A 16 8.21 -15.94 4.64
CA PRO A 16 8.51 -15.35 5.95
C PRO A 16 9.99 -14.96 6.11
N GLN A 17 10.88 -15.44 5.22
CA GLN A 17 12.28 -15.05 5.18
C GLN A 17 12.51 -13.60 4.70
N LEU A 18 11.49 -12.93 4.15
CA LEU A 18 11.57 -11.52 3.80
C LEU A 18 11.02 -10.69 4.96
N THR A 19 11.84 -9.78 5.49
CA THR A 19 11.42 -8.89 6.56
C THR A 19 10.67 -7.71 5.97
N LEU A 20 9.43 -7.50 6.38
CA LEU A 20 8.63 -6.39 5.88
C LEU A 20 9.11 -5.09 6.51
N MET A 21 9.35 -4.09 5.67
CA MET A 21 9.68 -2.74 6.10
C MET A 21 8.67 -1.73 5.54
N PRO A 22 8.44 -0.60 6.23
CA PRO A 22 7.62 0.48 5.69
C PRO A 22 8.15 1.02 4.35
N ASP A 23 7.23 1.44 3.49
CA ASP A 23 7.53 1.98 2.17
C ASP A 23 8.08 3.41 2.24
N PHE A 24 8.96 3.80 1.31
CA PHE A 24 9.52 5.15 1.27
C PHE A 24 8.44 6.22 1.00
N GLY A 25 7.34 5.84 0.33
CA GLY A 25 6.19 6.69 0.06
C GLY A 25 5.46 7.17 1.32
N PHE A 26 5.71 6.55 2.49
CA PHE A 26 5.24 7.11 3.76
C PHE A 26 5.86 8.47 4.07
N PHE A 27 7.10 8.71 3.62
CA PHE A 27 7.83 9.96 3.81
C PHE A 27 7.70 10.89 2.61
N SER A 28 8.07 10.43 1.42
CA SER A 28 8.04 11.25 0.21
C SER A 28 8.17 10.41 -1.05
N TRP A 29 7.49 10.81 -2.13
CA TRP A 29 7.77 10.33 -3.47
C TRP A 29 7.62 11.48 -4.48
N PRO A 30 8.58 12.41 -4.49
CA PRO A 30 8.47 13.68 -5.22
C PRO A 30 8.51 13.50 -6.75
N GLU A 31 9.16 12.46 -7.26
CA GLU A 31 9.34 12.23 -8.71
C GLU A 31 8.01 12.12 -9.48
N PRO A 32 7.00 11.34 -9.01
CA PRO A 32 5.65 11.36 -9.57
C PRO A 32 4.74 12.45 -8.99
N GLY A 33 5.26 13.33 -8.13
CA GLY A 33 4.47 14.36 -7.45
C GLY A 33 3.55 13.84 -6.35
N VAL A 34 3.87 12.68 -5.76
CA VAL A 34 3.09 12.09 -4.66
C VAL A 34 3.65 12.60 -3.33
N GLY A 35 2.83 13.36 -2.61
CA GLY A 35 3.18 13.86 -1.27
C GLY A 35 3.39 12.73 -0.27
N GLY A 36 4.07 13.02 0.85
CA GLY A 36 4.20 12.06 1.95
C GLY A 36 2.87 11.72 2.60
N MET A 37 2.82 10.63 3.37
CA MET A 37 1.56 10.13 3.97
C MET A 37 0.86 11.19 4.84
N VAL A 38 1.60 12.02 5.56
CA VAL A 38 1.04 13.13 6.36
C VAL A 38 0.31 14.13 5.50
N GLU A 39 1.00 14.62 4.48
CA GLU A 39 0.47 15.64 3.57
C GLU A 39 -0.78 15.12 2.86
N VAL A 40 -0.70 13.88 2.35
CA VAL A 40 -1.83 13.21 1.70
C VAL A 40 -2.99 13.03 2.67
N ALA A 41 -2.76 12.53 3.89
CA ALA A 41 -3.80 12.32 4.88
C ALA A 41 -4.48 13.62 5.34
N ASP A 42 -3.72 14.70 5.51
CA ASP A 42 -4.26 16.00 5.89
C ASP A 42 -5.07 16.65 4.75
N LYS A 43 -4.58 16.56 3.51
CA LYS A 43 -5.34 16.98 2.32
C LYS A 43 -6.65 16.20 2.19
N CYS A 44 -6.61 14.88 2.39
CA CYS A 44 -7.82 14.04 2.41
C CYS A 44 -8.78 14.50 3.51
N LYS A 45 -8.30 14.72 4.75
CA LYS A 45 -9.14 15.22 5.85
C LYS A 45 -9.82 16.55 5.51
N GLN A 46 -9.06 17.50 4.97
CA GLN A 46 -9.61 18.83 4.61
C GLN A 46 -10.66 18.74 3.50
N TYR A 47 -10.50 17.79 2.58
CA TYR A 47 -11.46 17.54 1.51
C TYR A 47 -12.74 16.88 2.05
N GLU A 48 -12.60 15.84 2.89
CA GLU A 48 -13.70 15.14 3.55
C GLU A 48 -14.55 16.08 4.44
N GLN A 49 -13.94 17.10 5.05
CA GLN A 49 -14.69 18.11 5.81
C GLN A 49 -15.67 18.94 4.97
N ARG A 50 -15.55 18.91 3.62
CA ARG A 50 -16.38 19.68 2.70
C ARG A 50 -17.47 18.84 2.03
N ILE A 51 -17.48 17.52 2.21
CA ILE A 51 -18.37 16.59 1.51
C ILE A 51 -18.94 15.60 2.52
N LYS A 52 -20.26 15.47 2.58
CA LYS A 52 -20.91 14.46 3.44
C LYS A 52 -20.93 13.11 2.72
N TRP A 53 -21.06 12.01 3.47
CA TRP A 53 -21.21 10.67 2.90
C TRP A 53 -22.29 10.61 1.82
N ALA A 54 -23.49 11.11 2.13
CA ALA A 54 -24.63 11.15 1.20
C ALA A 54 -24.38 11.93 -0.10
N ASP A 55 -23.39 12.83 -0.13
CA ASP A 55 -23.01 13.61 -1.32
C ASP A 55 -21.90 12.92 -2.15
N LYS A 56 -21.34 11.80 -1.67
CA LYS A 56 -20.34 11.02 -2.41
C LYS A 56 -20.99 10.27 -3.56
N VAL A 57 -20.23 10.10 -4.65
CA VAL A 57 -20.68 9.34 -5.82
C VAL A 57 -20.59 7.84 -5.50
N PRO A 58 -21.70 7.07 -5.50
CA PRO A 58 -21.72 5.66 -5.10
C PRO A 58 -21.22 4.76 -6.23
N LYS A 59 -19.93 4.90 -6.57
CA LYS A 59 -19.25 4.15 -7.63
C LYS A 59 -17.97 3.54 -7.11
N LEU A 60 -17.66 2.33 -7.57
CA LEU A 60 -16.34 1.74 -7.42
C LEU A 60 -15.36 2.52 -8.30
N PHE A 61 -14.57 3.39 -7.68
CA PHE A 61 -13.57 4.19 -8.36
C PHE A 61 -12.19 3.54 -8.31
N TRP A 62 -11.53 3.42 -9.45
CA TRP A 62 -10.11 3.09 -9.54
C TRP A 62 -9.49 3.77 -10.76
N LYS A 63 -8.32 4.39 -10.56
CA LYS A 63 -7.55 4.99 -11.65
C LYS A 63 -6.07 4.65 -11.49
N GLY A 64 -5.51 4.02 -12.50
CA GLY A 64 -4.11 3.60 -12.49
C GLY A 64 -3.71 2.96 -13.80
N ALA A 65 -2.41 2.76 -13.98
CA ALA A 65 -1.87 2.15 -15.19
C ALA A 65 -2.21 0.66 -15.26
N PHE A 66 -2.70 0.18 -16.40
CA PHE A 66 -2.93 -1.23 -16.71
C PHE A 66 -1.63 -2.02 -16.95
N MET A 67 -0.70 -1.92 -15.99
CA MET A 67 0.58 -2.62 -16.02
C MET A 67 0.46 -4.14 -15.75
N VAL A 68 -0.71 -4.59 -15.28
CA VAL A 68 -0.99 -6.00 -14.95
C VAL A 68 -2.45 -6.33 -15.28
N ASP A 69 -2.72 -7.57 -15.72
CA ASP A 69 -4.04 -8.00 -16.22
C ASP A 69 -5.15 -7.86 -15.21
N ILE A 70 -4.89 -8.12 -13.92
CA ILE A 70 -5.92 -7.98 -12.87
C ILE A 70 -6.52 -6.56 -12.82
N ARG A 71 -5.77 -5.52 -13.20
CA ARG A 71 -6.29 -4.14 -13.27
C ARG A 71 -7.21 -3.97 -14.47
N LYS A 72 -6.90 -4.62 -15.59
CA LYS A 72 -7.73 -4.66 -16.80
C LYS A 72 -8.98 -5.53 -16.59
N GLU A 73 -8.87 -6.64 -15.89
CA GLU A 73 -10.01 -7.49 -15.51
C GLU A 73 -11.00 -6.73 -14.62
N LEU A 74 -10.50 -6.01 -13.61
CA LEU A 74 -11.31 -5.11 -12.80
C LEU A 74 -12.07 -4.10 -13.68
N TRP A 75 -11.38 -3.51 -14.65
CA TRP A 75 -12.00 -2.61 -15.62
C TRP A 75 -13.04 -3.31 -16.49
N ASP A 76 -12.74 -4.49 -17.02
CA ASP A 76 -13.62 -5.27 -17.89
C ASP A 76 -14.92 -5.67 -17.21
N ILE A 77 -14.88 -5.95 -15.91
CA ILE A 77 -16.05 -6.25 -15.11
C ILE A 77 -16.78 -4.96 -14.73
N ALA A 78 -16.10 -4.00 -14.13
CA ALA A 78 -16.72 -2.77 -13.63
C ALA A 78 -17.42 -1.97 -14.75
N ARG A 79 -16.85 -1.90 -15.95
CA ARG A 79 -17.44 -1.15 -17.08
C ARG A 79 -18.80 -1.68 -17.55
N LYS A 80 -19.16 -2.91 -17.19
CA LYS A 80 -20.48 -3.51 -17.50
C LYS A 80 -21.59 -2.98 -16.59
N TYR A 81 -21.24 -2.31 -15.49
CA TYR A 81 -22.19 -1.85 -14.48
C TYR A 81 -22.13 -0.33 -14.30
N LYS A 82 -23.28 0.28 -13.96
CA LYS A 82 -23.37 1.73 -13.72
C LYS A 82 -22.54 2.21 -12.53
N TRP A 83 -22.28 1.31 -11.58
CA TRP A 83 -21.43 1.58 -10.41
C TRP A 83 -19.93 1.56 -10.74
N GLY A 84 -19.51 1.08 -11.92
CA GLY A 84 -18.09 1.01 -12.27
C GLY A 84 -17.54 2.36 -12.74
N ALA A 85 -16.51 2.87 -12.05
CA ALA A 85 -15.73 4.04 -12.44
C ALA A 85 -14.23 3.69 -12.44
N VAL A 86 -13.87 2.70 -13.26
CA VAL A 86 -12.50 2.20 -13.43
C VAL A 86 -11.93 2.74 -14.74
N SER A 87 -10.70 3.26 -14.74
CA SER A 87 -10.06 3.78 -15.96
C SER A 87 -8.54 3.63 -15.93
N ASP A 88 -7.94 3.48 -17.10
CA ASP A 88 -6.49 3.46 -17.27
C ASP A 88 -5.86 4.83 -17.01
N LEU A 89 -4.56 4.84 -16.69
CA LEU A 89 -3.70 6.00 -16.63
C LEU A 89 -2.50 5.73 -17.55
N GLU A 90 -2.52 6.29 -18.75
CA GLU A 90 -1.45 6.10 -19.74
C GLU A 90 -0.15 6.79 -19.30
N TRP A 91 0.89 6.01 -19.03
CA TRP A 91 2.26 6.50 -18.84
C TRP A 91 3.03 6.38 -20.17
N GLY A 92 2.91 7.39 -21.05
CA GLY A 92 3.82 7.59 -22.20
C GLY A 92 3.74 6.61 -23.39
N ASP A 93 4.87 6.50 -24.12
CA ASP A 93 5.05 5.80 -25.41
C ASP A 93 5.33 4.29 -25.23
N LYS A 94 4.58 3.48 -25.99
CA LYS A 94 4.34 2.03 -25.81
C LYS A 94 5.44 1.10 -26.37
N SER A 95 6.39 1.60 -27.15
CA SER A 95 7.37 0.75 -27.88
C SER A 95 8.49 0.12 -27.01
N THR A 96 8.68 0.60 -25.78
CA THR A 96 9.75 0.11 -24.88
C THR A 96 9.26 -0.94 -23.86
N ILE A 97 7.94 -0.98 -23.62
CA ILE A 97 7.31 -1.86 -22.60
C ILE A 97 7.22 -3.32 -23.08
N GLU A 98 7.21 -3.55 -24.40
CA GLU A 98 6.99 -4.89 -25.01
C GLU A 98 8.20 -5.85 -24.91
N LYS A 99 9.38 -5.40 -24.45
CA LYS A 99 10.60 -6.23 -24.49
C LYS A 99 10.95 -6.99 -23.22
N GLU A 100 10.32 -6.73 -22.07
CA GLU A 100 10.76 -7.35 -20.80
C GLU A 100 9.61 -7.70 -19.82
N VAL A 101 8.51 -8.26 -20.29
CA VAL A 101 7.46 -8.77 -19.38
C VAL A 101 7.13 -10.23 -19.67
N LEU A 102 7.46 -11.10 -18.70
CA LEU A 102 7.13 -12.53 -18.65
C LEU A 102 5.62 -12.76 -18.43
N ALA A 103 5.14 -13.95 -18.81
CA ALA A 103 3.73 -14.31 -18.93
C ALA A 103 2.90 -14.16 -17.63
N PRO A 104 1.84 -13.31 -17.63
CA PRO A 104 0.97 -13.03 -16.49
C PRO A 104 -0.11 -14.07 -16.11
N GLU A 105 -0.30 -15.13 -16.91
CA GLU A 105 -1.45 -16.07 -16.86
C GLU A 105 -1.71 -16.71 -15.47
N GLU A 106 -0.69 -16.79 -14.59
CA GLU A 106 -0.75 -17.45 -13.28
C GLU A 106 -1.16 -16.53 -12.11
N HIS A 107 -1.48 -15.27 -12.39
CA HIS A 107 -1.76 -14.26 -11.36
C HIS A 107 -3.25 -14.08 -11.03
N CYS A 108 -4.14 -14.52 -11.93
CA CYS A 108 -5.58 -14.37 -11.84
C CYS A 108 -6.25 -15.62 -11.23
N ALA A 109 -5.83 -16.06 -10.06
CA ALA A 109 -6.54 -17.14 -9.35
C ALA A 109 -6.55 -16.97 -7.82
N PHE A 110 -6.17 -15.80 -7.27
CA PHE A 110 -5.79 -15.74 -5.86
C PHE A 110 -6.19 -14.46 -5.15
N LYS A 111 -6.55 -14.64 -3.87
CA LYS A 111 -6.68 -13.63 -2.81
C LYS A 111 -5.38 -12.83 -2.66
N LEU A 112 -5.45 -11.68 -1.96
CA LEU A 112 -4.35 -10.74 -1.69
C LEU A 112 -3.00 -11.46 -1.48
N LYS A 113 -2.21 -11.60 -2.56
CA LYS A 113 -0.99 -12.43 -2.53
C LYS A 113 0.16 -11.75 -1.82
N TYR A 114 0.19 -10.43 -1.84
CA TYR A 114 1.28 -9.62 -1.30
C TYR A 114 0.79 -8.88 -0.07
N ILE A 115 1.51 -9.07 1.02
CA ILE A 115 1.32 -8.39 2.28
C ILE A 115 2.36 -7.28 2.44
N GLN A 116 1.94 -6.16 3.00
CA GLN A 116 2.79 -5.11 3.53
C GLN A 116 2.78 -5.18 5.06
N HIS A 117 3.66 -4.42 5.70
CA HIS A 117 3.85 -4.46 7.15
C HIS A 117 2.55 -4.24 7.96
N PHE A 118 1.54 -3.53 7.42
CA PHE A 118 0.27 -3.24 8.10
C PHE A 118 -0.91 -4.13 7.67
N HIS A 119 -0.78 -4.99 6.65
CA HIS A 119 -1.92 -5.78 6.13
C HIS A 119 -2.50 -6.77 7.15
N HIS A 120 -1.75 -7.13 8.20
CA HIS A 120 -2.28 -7.93 9.31
C HIS A 120 -3.34 -7.20 10.15
N LEU A 121 -3.47 -5.88 9.98
CA LEU A 121 -4.50 -5.07 10.64
C LEU A 121 -5.82 -5.02 9.87
N PHE A 122 -5.90 -5.67 8.72
CA PHE A 122 -7.12 -5.77 7.93
C PHE A 122 -8.15 -6.65 8.62
N ASN A 123 -9.34 -6.11 8.83
CA ASN A 123 -10.49 -6.81 9.37
C ASN A 123 -11.64 -6.78 8.35
N SER A 124 -11.81 -7.90 7.65
CA SER A 124 -12.87 -8.10 6.67
C SER A 124 -14.05 -8.93 7.21
N ASN A 125 -14.10 -9.16 8.52
CA ASN A 125 -15.18 -9.95 9.11
C ASN A 125 -16.48 -9.16 9.09
N MET A 126 -17.44 -9.61 8.27
CA MET A 126 -18.74 -8.97 8.09
C MET A 126 -19.56 -8.83 9.37
N ASN A 127 -19.32 -9.70 10.36
CA ASN A 127 -20.01 -9.69 11.64
C ASN A 127 -19.26 -8.89 12.71
N SER A 128 -18.11 -8.31 12.39
CA SER A 128 -17.34 -7.51 13.32
C SER A 128 -17.85 -6.06 13.34
N PRO A 129 -18.05 -5.46 14.53
CA PRO A 129 -18.30 -4.03 14.63
C PRO A 129 -17.09 -3.20 14.18
N ASP A 130 -15.89 -3.78 14.22
CA ASP A 130 -14.61 -3.15 13.88
C ASP A 130 -14.14 -3.49 12.46
N GLN A 131 -15.06 -3.89 11.57
CA GLN A 131 -14.73 -4.16 10.17
C GLN A 131 -14.19 -2.89 9.50
N ASN A 132 -13.01 -2.99 8.89
CA ASN A 132 -12.30 -1.85 8.30
C ASN A 132 -12.02 -1.99 6.80
N ILE A 133 -12.32 -3.15 6.21
CA ILE A 133 -12.25 -3.37 4.77
C ILE A 133 -13.38 -4.31 4.32
N VAL A 134 -13.65 -4.29 3.02
CA VAL A 134 -14.46 -5.29 2.34
C VAL A 134 -13.55 -6.12 1.46
N LEU A 135 -13.53 -7.43 1.67
CA LEU A 135 -12.93 -8.37 0.73
C LEU A 135 -14.05 -8.94 -0.12
N SER A 136 -14.09 -8.60 -1.40
CA SER A 136 -14.95 -9.30 -2.35
C SER A 136 -14.60 -10.79 -2.28
N PRO A 137 -15.58 -11.67 -2.03
CA PRO A 137 -15.35 -13.11 -2.10
C PRO A 137 -15.00 -13.50 -3.54
N GLY A 138 -14.63 -14.78 -3.73
CA GLY A 138 -14.37 -15.34 -5.04
C GLY A 138 -13.00 -15.01 -5.66
N HIS A 139 -12.89 -15.26 -6.98
CA HIS A 139 -11.66 -15.15 -7.77
C HIS A 139 -11.89 -14.21 -8.96
N ASN A 140 -10.91 -13.36 -9.28
CA ASN A 140 -10.96 -12.46 -10.45
C ASN A 140 -12.21 -11.60 -10.52
N PHE A 141 -12.67 -11.11 -9.36
CA PHE A 141 -13.83 -10.22 -9.25
C PHE A 141 -15.16 -10.84 -9.73
N ASP A 142 -15.27 -12.16 -9.80
CA ASP A 142 -16.53 -12.88 -10.08
C ASP A 142 -17.68 -12.46 -9.15
N GLU A 143 -17.41 -12.30 -7.85
CA GLU A 143 -18.39 -11.85 -6.86
C GLU A 143 -18.37 -10.34 -6.60
N LEU A 144 -17.55 -9.58 -7.33
CA LEU A 144 -17.50 -8.12 -7.19
C LEU A 144 -18.85 -7.47 -7.50
N PRO A 145 -19.62 -7.87 -8.53
CA PRO A 145 -20.95 -7.32 -8.76
C PRO A 145 -21.91 -7.54 -7.59
N ALA A 146 -21.91 -8.73 -6.99
CA ALA A 146 -22.75 -9.03 -5.82
C ALA A 146 -22.31 -8.21 -4.60
N THR A 147 -21.00 -8.07 -4.39
CA THR A 147 -20.41 -7.24 -3.33
C THR A 147 -20.81 -5.78 -3.48
N MET A 148 -20.71 -5.23 -4.70
CA MET A 148 -21.10 -3.85 -4.99
C MET A 148 -22.59 -3.63 -4.83
N GLN A 149 -23.42 -4.58 -5.27
CA GLN A 149 -24.86 -4.50 -5.07
C GLN A 149 -25.20 -4.45 -3.58
N TRP A 150 -24.59 -5.31 -2.76
CA TRP A 150 -24.80 -5.31 -1.32
C TRP A 150 -24.37 -3.98 -0.68
N LEU A 151 -23.23 -3.41 -1.07
CA LEU A 151 -22.77 -2.12 -0.54
C LEU A 151 -23.73 -0.96 -0.87
N ILE A 152 -24.29 -0.96 -2.08
CA ILE A 152 -25.26 0.05 -2.51
C ILE A 152 -26.59 -0.10 -1.76
N GLU A 153 -27.02 -1.34 -1.52
CA GLU A 153 -28.26 -1.64 -0.80
C GLU A 153 -28.14 -1.40 0.72
N ASN A 154 -26.93 -1.42 1.27
CA ASN A 154 -26.64 -1.30 2.69
C ASN A 154 -25.74 -0.07 2.96
N ASP A 155 -26.18 1.11 2.52
CA ASP A 155 -25.39 2.34 2.53
C ASP A 155 -24.87 2.73 3.94
N ASP A 156 -25.71 2.64 4.97
CA ASP A 156 -25.31 2.89 6.37
C ASP A 156 -24.16 1.98 6.83
N ARG A 157 -24.15 0.72 6.35
CA ARG A 157 -23.09 -0.23 6.67
C ARG A 157 -21.82 0.07 5.89
N ALA A 158 -21.95 0.52 4.63
CA ALA A 158 -20.81 0.98 3.84
C ALA A 158 -20.14 2.22 4.47
N GLU A 159 -20.94 3.19 4.95
CA GLU A 159 -20.46 4.36 5.69
C GLU A 159 -19.71 3.94 6.95
N GLN A 160 -20.30 3.05 7.76
CA GLN A 160 -19.68 2.56 8.98
C GLN A 160 -18.31 1.89 8.72
N ILE A 161 -18.20 1.05 7.69
CA ILE A 161 -16.93 0.38 7.34
C ILE A 161 -15.90 1.43 6.88
N ALA A 162 -16.31 2.41 6.08
CA ALA A 162 -15.44 3.49 5.60
C ALA A 162 -14.91 4.35 6.76
N ASP A 163 -15.77 4.76 7.69
CA ASP A 163 -15.40 5.52 8.88
C ASP A 163 -14.47 4.74 9.80
N THR A 164 -14.75 3.45 9.99
CA THR A 164 -13.90 2.56 10.78
C THR A 164 -12.52 2.46 10.15
N SER A 165 -12.46 2.25 8.82
CA SER A 165 -11.21 2.22 8.05
C SER A 165 -10.42 3.50 8.20
N TYR A 166 -11.07 4.65 7.97
CA TYR A 166 -10.44 5.96 8.02
C TYR A 166 -9.83 6.23 9.39
N ASN A 167 -10.61 6.07 10.46
CA ASN A 167 -10.15 6.35 11.82
C ASN A 167 -9.04 5.39 12.25
N PHE A 168 -9.19 4.11 11.93
CA PHE A 168 -8.23 3.07 12.27
C PHE A 168 -6.87 3.33 11.59
N PHE A 169 -6.84 3.47 10.27
CA PHE A 169 -5.57 3.64 9.55
C PHE A 169 -4.94 5.01 9.76
N ARG A 170 -5.71 6.07 10.04
CA ARG A 170 -5.13 7.37 10.45
C ARG A 170 -4.31 7.27 11.73
N HIS A 171 -4.65 6.35 12.62
CA HIS A 171 -3.84 6.07 13.81
C HIS A 171 -2.67 5.13 13.47
N TYR A 172 -2.95 3.95 12.93
CA TYR A 172 -1.94 2.89 12.76
C TYR A 172 -0.94 3.13 11.62
N LEU A 173 -1.26 4.02 10.68
CA LEU A 173 -0.37 4.48 9.60
C LEU A 173 0.07 5.94 9.79
N SER A 174 -0.07 6.48 11.01
CA SER A 174 0.50 7.79 11.34
C SER A 174 2.04 7.74 11.29
N PRO A 175 2.73 8.88 11.10
CA PRO A 175 4.20 8.93 11.15
C PRO A 175 4.75 8.37 12.45
N ALA A 176 4.12 8.68 13.58
CA ALA A 176 4.55 8.17 14.88
C ALA A 176 4.46 6.63 14.93
N SER A 177 3.41 6.05 14.36
CA SER A 177 3.22 4.59 14.29
C SER A 177 4.24 3.94 13.34
N VAL A 178 4.48 4.54 12.18
CA VAL A 178 5.46 4.06 11.20
C VAL A 178 6.89 4.17 11.77
N ASP A 179 7.23 5.27 12.43
CA ASP A 179 8.50 5.46 13.13
C ASP A 179 8.67 4.45 14.28
N CYS A 180 7.59 4.18 15.02
CA CYS A 180 7.59 3.18 16.08
C CYS A 180 7.88 1.78 15.51
N TYR A 181 7.25 1.44 14.38
CA TYR A 181 7.54 0.19 13.66
C TYR A 181 9.02 0.11 13.27
N TRP A 182 9.57 1.17 12.67
CA TRP A 182 10.99 1.23 12.31
C TRP A 182 11.92 1.05 13.51
N ARG A 183 11.68 1.78 14.60
CA ARG A 183 12.49 1.67 15.82
C ARG A 183 12.47 0.25 16.38
N ARG A 184 11.28 -0.36 16.47
CA ARG A 184 11.15 -1.73 16.96
C ARG A 184 11.83 -2.73 16.02
N LEU A 185 11.65 -2.58 14.71
CA LEU A 185 12.28 -3.42 13.71
C LEU A 185 13.81 -3.38 13.84
N LEU A 186 14.41 -2.19 13.88
CA LEU A 186 15.85 -2.01 14.03
C LEU A 186 16.39 -2.60 15.33
N GLN A 187 15.71 -2.40 16.46
CA GLN A 187 16.11 -2.95 17.76
C GLN A 187 16.10 -4.48 17.74
N GLN A 188 15.01 -5.08 17.26
CA GLN A 188 14.88 -6.54 17.21
C GLN A 188 15.85 -7.15 16.19
N TRP A 189 16.11 -6.46 15.09
CA TRP A 189 17.12 -6.87 14.13
C TRP A 189 18.52 -6.90 14.74
N ALA A 190 18.89 -5.87 15.50
CA ALA A 190 20.19 -5.80 16.19
C ALA A 190 20.36 -6.95 17.20
N GLU A 191 19.30 -7.35 17.92
CA GLU A 191 19.34 -8.49 18.85
C GLU A 191 19.61 -9.85 18.15
N LEU A 192 19.27 -9.97 16.86
CA LEU A 192 19.45 -11.19 16.07
C LEU A 192 20.79 -11.23 15.32
N MET A 193 21.51 -10.12 15.25
CA MET A 193 22.79 -10.06 14.57
C MET A 193 23.85 -10.88 15.31
N THR A 194 24.56 -11.72 14.57
CA THR A 194 25.63 -12.59 15.10
C THR A 194 27.01 -11.98 14.96
N PHE A 195 27.10 -10.69 14.64
CA PHE A 195 28.34 -9.95 14.43
C PHE A 195 28.13 -8.48 14.83
N ASP A 196 29.21 -7.82 15.22
CA ASP A 196 29.22 -6.39 15.46
C ASP A 196 29.50 -5.66 14.13
N PRO A 197 28.67 -4.69 13.74
CA PRO A 197 28.87 -3.96 12.49
C PRO A 197 30.08 -3.03 12.62
N GLU A 198 31.07 -3.20 11.75
CA GLU A 198 32.20 -2.27 11.64
C GLU A 198 31.85 -1.15 10.65
N LEU A 199 32.06 0.10 11.06
CA LEU A 199 31.87 1.27 10.19
C LEU A 199 33.16 1.52 9.38
N PRO A 200 33.15 1.40 8.04
CA PRO A 200 34.31 1.72 7.21
C PRO A 200 34.75 3.18 7.39
N ARG A 201 36.06 3.45 7.34
CA ARG A 201 36.63 4.79 7.55
C ARG A 201 36.17 5.85 6.53
N ASP A 202 35.72 5.42 5.36
CA ASP A 202 35.18 6.26 4.28
C ASP A 202 33.66 6.45 4.37
N SER A 203 33.01 5.94 5.41
CA SER A 203 31.59 6.15 5.67
C SER A 203 31.33 7.56 6.18
N ALA A 204 30.31 8.23 5.63
CA ALA A 204 29.78 9.47 6.18
C ALA A 204 28.48 9.17 6.96
N SER A 205 28.29 9.82 8.10
CA SER A 205 26.99 9.77 8.79
C SER A 205 25.93 10.41 7.90
N TYR A 206 24.69 9.93 7.97
CA TYR A 206 23.59 10.49 7.20
C TYR A 206 23.37 11.98 7.55
N GLU A 207 23.48 12.34 8.82
CA GLU A 207 23.38 13.72 9.31
C GLU A 207 24.48 14.60 8.70
N SER A 208 25.71 14.09 8.65
CA SER A 208 26.84 14.80 8.03
C SER A 208 26.61 14.98 6.53
N PHE A 209 26.08 13.96 5.85
CA PHE A 209 25.72 14.05 4.43
C PHE A 209 24.63 15.10 4.20
N ILE A 210 23.56 15.11 4.99
CA ILE A 210 22.46 16.08 4.87
C ILE A 210 22.94 17.51 5.10
N LEU A 211 23.86 17.73 6.04
CA LEU A 211 24.38 19.05 6.34
C LEU A 211 25.40 19.56 5.32
N ILE A 212 26.24 18.67 4.77
CA ILE A 212 27.43 19.05 3.99
C ILE A 212 27.26 18.80 2.48
N GLY A 213 26.32 17.92 2.09
CA GLY A 213 26.07 17.55 0.70
C GLY A 213 27.19 16.73 0.06
N LYS A 214 28.07 16.10 0.85
CA LYS A 214 29.21 15.30 0.36
C LYS A 214 29.17 13.88 0.92
N THR A 215 29.37 12.90 0.04
CA THR A 215 29.38 11.47 0.38
C THR A 215 30.77 10.92 0.73
N LYS A 216 31.84 11.59 0.31
CA LYS A 216 33.22 11.19 0.62
C LYS A 216 33.74 11.99 1.81
N TRP A 217 34.14 11.27 2.85
CA TRP A 217 34.75 11.82 4.05
C TRP A 217 36.18 11.30 4.20
N VAL A 218 37.12 12.19 4.52
CA VAL A 218 38.48 11.83 4.95
C VAL A 218 38.57 12.30 6.40
N PRO A 219 38.47 11.40 7.39
CA PRO A 219 38.73 11.78 8.77
C PRO A 219 40.21 12.18 8.88
N PHE A 220 40.48 13.24 9.64
CA PHE A 220 41.84 13.64 10.00
C PHE A 220 42.56 12.54 10.78
#